data_AF-A0A9P6TU57-F1
#
_entry.id   AF-A0A9P6TU57-F1
#
_cell.length_a   1.000
_cell.length_b   1.000
_cell.length_c   1.000
_cell.angle_alpha   90.00
_cell.angle_beta   90.00
_cell.angle_gamma   90.00
#
_symmetry.space_group_name_H-M   'P 1'
#
loop_
_entity.id
_entity.type
_entity.pdbx_description
1 polymer ?
#
loop_
_entity_poly.entity_id
_entity_poly.type
_entity_poly.pdbx_seq_one_letter_code
_entity_poly.pdbx_strand_id
1 'polypeptide(L)'
;MAVQSDPPSWGLPRIAQRDRLGATRPSFVYPDQAGAGITAYVIDTGIDVNHVDFGDRARWGANFISDSPNVDENGHGTHIAGTVGGTSYGVAKRVNLVAVKVLDRNNRGANSGFISGMDWVIRDARDKRAVVNMSLSSMSSRALNDAVDRL
;
A
#
# COMPACT_ATOMS: atom_id res chain seq x y z
N MET A 1 -2.72 22.22 -8.59
CA MET A 1 -1.65 21.61 -7.78
C MET A 1 -2.01 21.89 -6.34
N ALA A 2 -2.00 20.88 -5.50
CA ALA A 2 -2.31 20.95 -4.09
C ALA A 2 -1.02 21.03 -3.28
N VAL A 3 -1.13 21.58 -2.06
CA VAL A 3 0.00 21.76 -1.15
C VAL A 3 -0.39 21.24 0.24
N GLN A 4 0.47 20.41 0.82
CA GLN A 4 0.44 20.08 2.24
C GLN A 4 1.62 20.78 2.93
N SER A 5 1.30 21.78 3.74
CA SER A 5 2.28 22.43 4.62
C SER A 5 2.67 21.50 5.76
N ASP A 6 3.93 21.58 6.21
CA ASP A 6 4.49 20.81 7.32
C ASP A 6 4.10 19.32 7.33
N PRO A 7 4.36 18.57 6.23
CA PRO A 7 3.99 17.17 6.16
C PRO A 7 4.66 16.37 7.30
N PRO A 8 3.95 15.38 7.88
CA PRO A 8 4.44 14.65 9.04
C PRO A 8 5.62 13.73 8.70
N SER A 9 5.85 13.44 7.42
CA SER A 9 6.99 12.68 6.92
C SER A 9 7.84 13.53 5.97
N TRP A 10 9.15 13.54 6.21
CA TRP A 10 10.14 14.22 5.35
C TRP A 10 10.22 13.63 3.94
N GLY A 11 9.78 12.37 3.76
CA GLY A 11 9.80 11.69 2.47
C GLY A 11 8.85 12.31 1.44
N LEU A 12 7.71 12.85 1.90
CA LEU A 12 6.72 13.48 1.02
C LEU A 12 7.29 14.69 0.26
N PRO A 13 7.83 15.72 0.92
CA PRO A 13 8.46 16.81 0.19
C PRO A 13 9.73 16.36 -0.53
N ARG A 14 10.45 15.33 -0.02
CA ARG A 14 11.65 14.82 -0.70
C ARG A 14 11.37 14.36 -2.12
N ILE A 15 10.27 13.64 -2.36
CA ILE A 15 9.93 13.11 -3.69
C ILE A 15 9.33 14.16 -4.63
N ALA A 16 8.92 15.32 -4.11
CA ALA A 16 8.27 16.39 -4.88
C ALA A 16 9.25 17.42 -5.47
N GLN A 17 10.55 17.34 -5.14
CA GLN A 17 11.55 18.30 -5.61
C GLN A 17 12.91 17.65 -5.92
N ARG A 18 13.68 18.29 -6.79
CA ARG A 18 15.05 17.89 -7.12
C ARG A 18 16.06 18.41 -6.10
N ASP A 19 15.85 19.65 -5.65
CA ASP A 19 16.74 20.29 -4.70
C ASP A 19 16.76 19.56 -3.36
N ARG A 20 17.93 19.57 -2.72
CA ARG A 20 18.08 19.01 -1.38
C ARG A 20 17.12 19.71 -0.43
N LEU A 21 16.49 18.95 0.46
CA LEU A 21 15.66 19.54 1.51
C LEU A 21 16.53 20.46 2.39
N GLY A 22 16.09 21.70 2.57
CA GLY A 22 16.72 22.66 3.46
C GLY A 22 16.44 22.37 4.94
N ALA A 23 16.88 23.28 5.82
CA ALA A 23 16.62 23.19 7.25
C ALA A 23 15.14 23.46 7.64
N THR A 24 14.40 24.14 6.76
CA THR A 24 12.95 24.36 6.92
C THR A 24 12.18 23.16 6.40
N ARG A 25 11.09 22.76 7.08
CA ARG A 25 10.22 21.66 6.63
C ARG A 25 9.59 22.06 5.29
N PRO A 26 9.98 21.42 4.17
CA PRO A 26 9.44 21.80 2.88
C PRO A 26 7.99 21.30 2.75
N SER A 27 7.17 22.07 2.05
CA SER A 27 5.80 21.65 1.74
C SER A 27 5.80 20.49 0.73
N PHE A 28 4.83 19.58 0.86
CA PHE A 28 4.60 18.56 -0.16
C PHE A 28 3.64 19.11 -1.22
N VAL A 29 4.16 19.35 -2.43
CA VAL A 29 3.40 19.85 -3.59
C VAL A 29 3.08 18.68 -4.52
N TYR A 30 1.82 18.47 -4.85
CA TYR A 30 1.36 17.31 -5.63
C TYR A 30 0.17 17.66 -6.54
N PRO A 31 -0.11 16.86 -7.59
CA PRO A 31 -1.25 17.11 -8.48
C PRO A 31 -2.60 16.98 -7.75
N ASP A 32 -3.58 17.81 -8.13
CA ASP A 32 -4.91 17.82 -7.49
C ASP A 32 -5.64 16.48 -7.61
N GLN A 33 -5.36 15.73 -8.70
CA GLN A 33 -5.91 14.40 -8.90
C GLN A 33 -5.49 13.44 -7.79
N ALA A 34 -4.27 13.58 -7.25
CA ALA A 34 -3.75 12.81 -6.11
C ALA A 34 -4.02 11.28 -6.15
N GLY A 35 -4.01 10.67 -7.34
CA GLY A 35 -4.29 9.24 -7.51
C GLY A 35 -5.76 8.84 -7.60
N ALA A 36 -6.69 9.80 -7.68
CA ALA A 36 -8.10 9.52 -7.88
C ALA A 36 -8.34 8.66 -9.13
N GLY A 37 -9.16 7.62 -8.97
CA GLY A 37 -9.45 6.62 -10.00
C GLY A 37 -8.44 5.47 -10.09
N ILE A 38 -7.37 5.50 -9.30
CA ILE A 38 -6.38 4.41 -9.21
C ILE A 38 -6.68 3.53 -7.99
N THR A 39 -6.47 2.22 -8.14
CA THR A 39 -6.54 1.25 -7.04
C THR A 39 -5.13 0.76 -6.70
N ALA A 40 -4.71 0.92 -5.45
CA ALA A 40 -3.46 0.38 -4.94
C ALA A 40 -3.74 -0.84 -4.06
N TYR A 41 -3.24 -2.00 -4.48
CA TYR A 41 -3.27 -3.22 -3.69
C TYR A 41 -2.03 -3.27 -2.80
N VAL A 42 -2.24 -3.49 -1.50
CA VAL A 42 -1.17 -3.69 -0.52
C VAL A 42 -1.21 -5.15 -0.12
N ILE A 43 -0.27 -5.92 -0.67
CA ILE A 43 -0.08 -7.34 -0.35
C ILE A 43 0.89 -7.40 0.84
N ASP A 44 0.36 -7.61 2.04
CA ASP A 44 1.10 -7.42 3.30
C ASP A 44 0.41 -8.12 4.50
N THR A 45 0.51 -7.58 5.73
CA THR A 45 -0.15 -8.08 6.96
C THR A 45 -1.63 -7.73 7.06
N GLY A 46 -2.16 -6.98 6.09
CA GLY A 46 -3.50 -6.39 6.09
C GLY A 46 -3.45 -4.86 6.09
N ILE A 47 -4.60 -4.22 6.23
CA ILE A 47 -4.72 -2.78 6.50
C ILE A 47 -5.77 -2.62 7.60
N ASP A 48 -5.54 -1.76 8.58
CA ASP A 48 -6.63 -1.19 9.39
C ASP A 48 -7.47 -0.25 8.51
N VAL A 49 -8.41 -0.84 7.79
CA VAL A 49 -9.24 -0.13 6.80
C VAL A 49 -10.13 0.96 7.41
N ASN A 50 -10.31 0.94 8.74
CA ASN A 50 -11.08 1.94 9.47
C ASN A 50 -10.20 3.07 10.04
N HIS A 51 -8.88 3.02 9.81
CA HIS A 51 -7.97 4.05 10.30
C HIS A 51 -8.35 5.41 9.71
N VAL A 52 -8.45 6.43 10.58
CA VAL A 52 -8.97 7.77 10.22
C VAL A 52 -8.23 8.43 9.05
N ASP A 53 -6.96 8.09 8.85
CA ASP A 53 -6.15 8.64 7.76
C ASP A 53 -6.59 8.14 6.37
N PHE A 54 -7.35 7.05 6.27
CA PHE A 54 -7.86 6.52 5.00
C PHE A 54 -9.25 7.03 4.64
N GLY A 55 -10.03 7.49 5.61
CA GLY A 55 -11.45 7.80 5.39
C GLY A 55 -12.21 6.57 4.90
N ASP A 56 -12.86 6.68 3.75
CA ASP A 56 -13.62 5.60 3.09
C ASP A 56 -12.84 4.88 1.98
N ARG A 57 -11.56 5.23 1.78
CA ARG A 57 -10.78 4.80 0.61
C ARG A 57 -10.11 3.44 0.80
N ALA A 58 -10.03 2.91 2.02
CA ALA A 58 -9.46 1.60 2.28
C ALA A 58 -10.56 0.55 2.46
N ARG A 59 -10.38 -0.62 1.84
CA ARG A 59 -11.27 -1.77 2.00
C ARG A 59 -10.52 -3.08 2.07
N TRP A 60 -11.17 -4.10 2.62
CA TRP A 60 -10.68 -5.47 2.54
C TRP A 60 -10.83 -6.04 1.13
N GLY A 61 -9.81 -6.80 0.72
CA GLY A 61 -9.82 -7.63 -0.48
C GLY A 61 -9.87 -9.10 -0.11
N ALA A 62 -8.72 -9.67 0.24
CA ALA A 62 -8.56 -11.08 0.57
C ALA A 62 -7.59 -11.31 1.73
N ASN A 63 -7.71 -12.48 2.36
CA ASN A 63 -6.85 -12.92 3.45
C ASN A 63 -6.48 -14.40 3.23
N PHE A 64 -5.18 -14.67 3.18
CA PHE A 64 -4.59 -15.97 2.92
C PHE A 64 -3.87 -16.55 4.14
N ILE A 65 -4.07 -15.96 5.32
CA ILE A 65 -3.60 -16.50 6.59
C ILE A 65 -4.74 -17.30 7.22
N SER A 66 -4.54 -18.62 7.32
CA SER A 66 -5.52 -19.52 7.94
C SER A 66 -5.75 -19.13 9.41
N ASP A 67 -7.00 -19.24 9.86
CA ASP A 67 -7.43 -18.97 11.23
C ASP A 67 -7.10 -17.54 11.74
N SER A 68 -6.85 -16.59 10.83
CA SER A 68 -6.61 -15.17 11.16
C SER A 68 -7.76 -14.31 10.65
N PRO A 69 -8.26 -13.34 11.43
CA PRO A 69 -9.33 -12.45 11.00
C PRO A 69 -8.83 -11.45 9.95
N ASN A 70 -9.79 -10.76 9.30
CA ASN A 70 -9.53 -9.59 8.46
C ASN A 70 -9.19 -8.37 9.33
N VAL A 71 -8.04 -8.45 10.00
CA VAL A 71 -7.45 -7.41 10.83
C VAL A 71 -5.95 -7.37 10.54
N ASP A 72 -5.39 -6.17 10.45
CA ASP A 72 -3.94 -6.01 10.50
C ASP A 72 -3.47 -6.11 11.95
N GLU A 73 -3.10 -7.32 12.35
CA GLU A 73 -2.65 -7.62 13.71
C GLU A 73 -1.16 -7.27 13.95
N ASN A 74 -0.47 -6.76 12.93
CA ASN A 74 0.93 -6.38 13.00
C ASN A 74 1.13 -4.86 12.91
N GLY A 75 0.48 -4.22 11.94
CA GLY A 75 0.59 -2.78 11.64
C GLY A 75 1.51 -2.44 10.47
N HIS A 76 2.34 -3.37 10.00
CA HIS A 76 3.24 -3.14 8.86
C HIS A 76 2.45 -2.77 7.59
N GLY A 77 1.46 -3.57 7.21
CA GLY A 77 0.64 -3.29 6.03
C GLY A 77 -0.16 -1.98 6.14
N THR A 78 -0.66 -1.64 7.33
CA THR A 78 -1.28 -0.32 7.61
C THR A 78 -0.30 0.83 7.41
N HIS A 79 0.93 0.70 7.90
CA HIS A 79 1.97 1.72 7.74
C HIS A 79 2.34 1.92 6.25
N ILE A 80 2.48 0.82 5.50
CA ILE A 80 2.75 0.83 4.07
C ILE A 80 1.58 1.47 3.30
N ALA A 81 0.34 1.06 3.59
CA ALA A 81 -0.86 1.67 3.00
C ALA A 81 -0.98 3.16 3.34
N GLY A 82 -0.61 3.56 4.56
CA GLY A 82 -0.49 4.96 4.99
C GLY A 82 0.48 5.76 4.13
N THR A 83 1.63 5.19 3.80
CA THR A 83 2.63 5.81 2.93
C THR A 83 2.17 5.90 1.48
N VAL A 84 1.44 4.89 0.98
CA VAL A 84 0.89 4.89 -0.39
C VAL A 84 -0.22 5.93 -0.51
N GLY A 85 -1.21 5.90 0.39
CA GLY A 85 -2.50 6.57 0.18
C GLY A 85 -3.14 7.20 1.41
N GLY A 86 -2.45 7.32 2.55
CA GLY A 86 -2.95 8.07 3.69
C GLY A 86 -3.21 9.55 3.38
N THR A 87 -4.20 10.16 4.01
CA THR A 87 -4.51 11.59 3.83
C THR A 87 -3.35 12.46 4.31
N SER A 88 -2.79 12.13 5.47
CA SER A 88 -1.69 12.88 6.10
C SER A 88 -0.33 12.36 5.66
N TYR A 89 -0.17 11.04 5.59
CA TYR A 89 1.12 10.38 5.38
C TYR A 89 1.36 9.90 3.93
N GLY A 90 0.31 9.91 3.09
CA GLY A 90 0.36 9.29 1.78
C GLY A 90 0.83 10.19 0.65
N VAL A 91 1.42 9.55 -0.36
CA VAL A 91 1.79 10.16 -1.64
C VAL A 91 0.56 10.40 -2.51
N ALA A 92 -0.27 9.37 -2.73
CA ALA A 92 -1.46 9.42 -3.57
C ALA A 92 -2.73 9.54 -2.70
N LYS A 93 -2.97 10.73 -2.17
CA LYS A 93 -3.97 11.00 -1.11
C LYS A 93 -5.43 10.72 -1.48
N ARG A 94 -5.73 10.44 -2.75
CA ARG A 94 -7.07 10.10 -3.26
C ARG A 94 -7.12 8.73 -3.94
N VAL A 95 -6.09 7.90 -3.75
CA VAL A 95 -6.08 6.52 -4.24
C VAL A 95 -7.02 5.65 -3.40
N ASN A 96 -7.60 4.63 -4.02
CA ASN A 96 -8.31 3.56 -3.32
C ASN A 96 -7.29 2.50 -2.85
N LEU A 97 -7.38 2.08 -1.60
CA LEU A 97 -6.49 1.09 -0.99
C LEU A 97 -7.24 -0.24 -0.81
N VAL A 98 -6.60 -1.35 -1.19
CA VAL A 98 -7.16 -2.70 -1.03
C VAL A 98 -6.20 -3.57 -0.24
N ALA A 99 -6.66 -4.06 0.91
CA ALA A 99 -5.90 -4.94 1.77
C ALA A 99 -5.88 -6.37 1.22
N VAL A 100 -4.69 -6.93 1.00
CA VAL A 100 -4.48 -8.33 0.66
C VAL A 100 -3.53 -8.93 1.69
N LYS A 101 -4.09 -9.64 2.66
CA LYS A 101 -3.32 -10.18 3.78
C LYS A 101 -2.68 -11.51 3.40
N VAL A 102 -1.36 -11.53 3.32
CA VAL A 102 -0.55 -12.73 3.06
C VAL A 102 0.52 -12.97 4.15
N LEU A 103 0.61 -12.05 5.12
CA LEU A 103 1.50 -12.13 6.28
C LEU A 103 0.66 -12.13 7.57
N ASP A 104 1.07 -12.93 8.54
CA ASP A 104 0.45 -13.04 9.86
C ASP A 104 0.88 -11.90 10.80
N ARG A 105 0.41 -11.94 12.05
CA ARG A 105 0.76 -10.96 13.10
C ARG A 105 2.26 -10.84 13.41
N ASN A 106 3.05 -11.87 13.07
CA ASN A 106 4.49 -11.91 13.27
C ASN A 106 5.26 -11.62 11.98
N ASN A 107 4.58 -11.10 10.95
CA ASN A 107 5.13 -10.81 9.64
C ASN A 107 5.63 -12.06 8.89
N ARG A 108 4.95 -13.20 9.07
CA ARG A 108 5.30 -14.47 8.43
C ARG A 108 4.21 -14.91 7.47
N GLY A 109 4.61 -15.51 6.36
CA GLY A 109 3.69 -16.08 5.38
C GLY A 109 4.39 -17.11 4.51
N ALA A 110 3.60 -17.99 3.91
CA ALA A 110 4.09 -18.99 2.98
C ALA A 110 4.12 -18.44 1.55
N ASN A 111 5.08 -18.89 0.74
CA ASN A 111 5.14 -18.54 -0.69
C ASN A 111 3.83 -18.84 -1.43
N SER A 112 3.13 -19.91 -1.06
CA SER A 112 1.81 -20.25 -1.62
C SER A 112 0.75 -19.17 -1.33
N GLY A 113 0.77 -18.57 -0.14
CA GLY A 113 -0.09 -17.44 0.21
C GLY A 113 0.24 -16.19 -0.60
N PHE A 114 1.52 -15.93 -0.85
CA PHE A 114 1.96 -14.79 -1.66
C PHE A 114 1.47 -14.93 -3.11
N ILE A 115 1.67 -16.11 -3.71
CA ILE A 115 1.20 -16.43 -5.07
C ILE A 115 -0.33 -16.31 -5.14
N SER A 116 -1.04 -16.87 -4.17
CA SER A 116 -2.51 -16.79 -4.12
C SER A 116 -3.01 -15.34 -3.98
N GLY A 117 -2.28 -14.51 -3.22
CA GLY A 117 -2.52 -13.07 -3.12
C GLY A 117 -2.39 -12.35 -4.45
N MET A 118 -1.28 -12.59 -5.17
CA MET A 118 -1.06 -12.02 -6.50
C MET A 118 -2.12 -12.48 -7.50
N ASP A 119 -2.43 -13.78 -7.54
CA ASP A 119 -3.44 -14.33 -8.44
C ASP A 119 -4.86 -13.81 -8.13
N TRP A 120 -5.14 -13.47 -6.88
CA TRP A 120 -6.38 -12.79 -6.51
C TRP A 120 -6.40 -11.34 -6.98
N VAL A 121 -5.30 -10.61 -6.81
CA VAL A 121 -5.17 -9.21 -7.29
C VAL A 121 -5.39 -9.13 -8.79
N ILE A 122 -4.78 -10.02 -9.59
CA ILE A 122 -4.95 -10.06 -11.06
C ILE A 122 -6.44 -10.18 -11.42
N ARG A 123 -7.20 -11.00 -10.69
CA ARG A 123 -8.63 -11.18 -10.94
C ARG A 123 -9.47 -9.98 -10.52
N ASP A 124 -9.19 -9.39 -9.35
CA ASP A 124 -9.92 -8.20 -8.89
C ASP A 124 -9.60 -6.97 -9.76
N ALA A 125 -8.36 -6.85 -10.27
CA ALA A 125 -7.89 -5.66 -10.97
C ALA A 125 -8.29 -5.58 -12.46
N ARG A 126 -8.95 -6.60 -13.04
CA ARG A 126 -9.19 -6.73 -14.50
C ARG A 126 -9.70 -5.48 -15.20
N ASP A 127 -10.60 -4.73 -14.58
CA ASP A 127 -11.22 -3.52 -15.16
C ASP A 127 -10.78 -2.23 -14.44
N LYS A 128 -9.66 -2.28 -13.72
CA LYS A 128 -9.16 -1.19 -12.87
C LYS A 128 -7.79 -0.72 -13.36
N ARG A 129 -7.53 0.59 -13.25
CA ARG A 129 -6.16 1.10 -13.28
C ARG A 129 -5.55 0.85 -11.91
N ALA A 130 -4.56 -0.04 -11.86
CA ALA A 130 -4.06 -0.55 -10.59
C ALA A 130 -2.54 -0.46 -10.46
N VAL A 131 -2.09 -0.42 -9.21
CA VAL A 131 -0.70 -0.63 -8.81
C VAL A 131 -0.68 -1.63 -7.66
N VAL A 132 0.42 -2.37 -7.53
CA VAL A 132 0.62 -3.33 -6.43
C VAL A 132 1.86 -2.92 -5.66
N ASN A 133 1.73 -2.85 -4.33
CA ASN A 133 2.88 -2.70 -3.44
C ASN A 133 3.08 -4.01 -2.66
N MET A 134 4.30 -4.54 -2.72
CA MET A 134 4.74 -5.73 -1.99
C MET A 134 5.99 -5.38 -1.18
N SER A 135 5.81 -4.86 0.03
CA SER A 135 6.92 -4.50 0.94
C SER A 135 7.36 -5.69 1.77
N LEU A 136 7.58 -6.81 1.11
CA LEU A 136 7.87 -8.10 1.71
C LEU A 136 9.00 -8.80 0.96
N SER A 137 9.54 -9.85 1.56
CA SER A 137 10.60 -10.64 0.94
C SER A 137 10.45 -12.12 1.26
N SER A 138 11.06 -12.96 0.44
CA SER A 138 11.19 -14.39 0.65
C SER A 138 12.54 -14.85 0.12
N MET A 139 12.90 -16.10 0.41
CA MET A 139 13.99 -16.77 -0.29
C MET A 139 13.67 -16.85 -1.79
N SER A 140 14.72 -16.80 -2.62
CA SER A 140 14.58 -16.89 -4.08
C SER A 140 13.76 -18.11 -4.49
N SER A 141 12.79 -17.90 -5.37
CA SER A 141 11.86 -18.93 -5.84
C SER A 141 11.41 -18.59 -7.25
N ARG A 142 11.60 -19.53 -8.19
CA ARG A 142 11.11 -19.37 -9.57
C ARG A 142 9.59 -19.17 -9.59
N ALA A 143 8.85 -19.94 -8.79
CA ALA A 143 7.40 -19.82 -8.73
C ALA A 143 6.91 -18.45 -8.22
N LEU A 144 7.68 -17.79 -7.33
CA LEU A 144 7.36 -16.43 -6.92
C LEU A 144 7.65 -15.43 -8.03
N ASN A 145 8.80 -15.54 -8.69
CA ASN A 145 9.16 -14.65 -9.79
C ASN A 145 8.16 -14.78 -10.95
N ASP A 146 7.80 -16.00 -11.33
CA ASP A 146 6.79 -16.26 -12.37
C ASP A 146 5.42 -15.66 -11.99
N ALA A 147 5.08 -15.62 -10.71
CA ALA A 147 3.83 -15.01 -10.25
C ALA A 147 3.87 -13.47 -10.30
N VAL A 148 5.03 -12.87 -10.00
CA VAL A 148 5.25 -11.42 -10.16
C VAL A 148 5.18 -11.03 -11.64
N ASP A 149 5.75 -11.83 -12.54
CA ASP A 149 5.74 -11.56 -13.99
C ASP A 149 4.34 -11.61 -14.62
N ARG A 150 3.34 -12.16 -13.91
CA ARG A 150 1.93 -12.18 -14.35
C ARG A 150 1.10 -11.00 -13.87
N LEU A 151 1.60 -10.19 -12.91
CA LEU A 151 0.93 -8.99 -12.42
C LEU A 151 0.92 -7.88 -13.48
#